data_AF-A0A2L0B7H4-F1
#
_entry.id   AF-A0A2L0B7H4-F1
#
_cell.length_a   1.000
_cell.length_b   1.000
_cell.length_c   1.000
_cell.angle_alpha   90.00
_cell.angle_beta   90.00
_cell.angle_gamma   90.00
#
_symmetry.space_group_name_H-M   'P 1'
#
loop_
_entity.id
_entity.type
_entity.pdbx_description
1 polymer ?
#
loop_
_entity_poly.entity_id
_entity_poly.type
_entity_poly.pdbx_seq_one_letter_code
_entity_poly.pdbx_strand_id
1 'polypeptide(L)'
;RSGYDCDSDPCQNGGICRISDGGGYHCDCPVGTIGTNCEIDSLNECDSSPCQHPEAICQDKYGDYACYCPPKRTGKNCEIYDPNSHGGLGRSAETPVDTTGIYDSDLAIQRKRCVANNCASKRGDHKCDEECNTYACDFDGNDCSLGINPWANCTAPIKCWEVFMDGNCNPDCNNRQCLFDGLDCEKSLQPCNPVYDGYCQKHYANGHCDYGCNNAEC
;
A
#
# COMPACT_ATOMS: atom_id res chain seq x y z
N ARG A 1 31.66 14.39 -12.65
CA ARG A 1 31.44 13.60 -11.41
C ARG A 1 29.96 13.72 -11.13
N SER A 2 29.22 12.60 -11.18
CA SER A 2 27.76 12.57 -11.03
C SER A 2 27.37 13.16 -9.68
N GLY A 3 26.43 14.10 -9.69
CA GLY A 3 25.76 14.60 -8.48
C GLY A 3 24.42 13.91 -8.26
N TYR A 4 24.30 12.64 -8.64
CA TYR A 4 23.05 11.87 -8.71
C TYR A 4 23.05 10.66 -7.76
N ASP A 5 24.04 10.56 -6.86
CA ASP A 5 24.24 9.35 -6.05
C ASP A 5 23.15 9.13 -4.99
N CYS A 6 22.33 10.16 -4.72
CA CYS A 6 21.14 10.06 -3.87
C CYS A 6 19.83 9.86 -4.67
N ASP A 7 19.84 9.95 -6.00
CA ASP A 7 18.61 9.85 -6.81
C ASP A 7 17.99 8.45 -6.76
N SER A 8 18.77 7.44 -6.38
CA SER A 8 18.31 6.07 -6.18
C SER A 8 17.86 5.77 -4.74
N ASP A 9 17.73 6.79 -3.89
CA ASP A 9 17.36 6.69 -2.46
C ASP A 9 18.07 5.52 -1.73
N PRO A 10 19.42 5.50 -1.71
CA PRO A 10 20.16 4.34 -1.21
C PRO A 10 20.05 4.13 0.31
N CYS A 11 19.65 5.16 1.06
CA CYS A 11 19.53 5.12 2.52
C CYS A 11 18.19 4.50 2.94
N GLN A 12 18.24 3.51 3.83
CA GLN A 12 17.08 2.77 4.32
C GLN A 12 16.62 3.30 5.68
N ASN A 13 15.46 2.84 6.14
CA ASN A 13 14.97 3.04 7.51
C ASN A 13 14.94 4.51 7.97
N GLY A 14 14.63 5.44 7.06
CA GLY A 14 14.57 6.88 7.36
C GLY A 14 15.93 7.59 7.39
N GLY A 15 17.00 6.93 6.93
CA GLY A 15 18.31 7.56 6.72
C GLY A 15 18.26 8.71 5.69
N ILE A 16 18.98 9.79 5.97
CA ILE A 16 19.02 10.97 5.08
C ILE A 16 20.24 10.85 4.17
N CYS A 17 20.02 10.79 2.85
CA CYS A 17 21.11 10.73 1.88
C CYS A 17 21.78 12.10 1.71
N ARG A 18 23.11 12.11 1.80
CA ARG A 18 23.97 13.29 1.58
C ARG A 18 25.00 12.99 0.50
N ILE A 19 25.17 13.93 -0.45
CA ILE A 19 26.24 13.85 -1.43
C ILE A 19 27.57 14.18 -0.76
N SER A 20 28.59 13.35 -1.00
CA SER A 20 29.92 13.54 -0.44
C SER A 20 30.78 14.46 -1.31
N ASP A 21 31.57 15.34 -0.69
CA ASP A 21 32.40 16.36 -1.37
C ASP A 21 33.44 15.77 -2.36
N GLY A 22 33.75 14.47 -2.26
CA GLY A 22 34.65 13.74 -3.16
C GLY A 22 33.98 13.03 -4.35
N GLY A 23 32.64 13.04 -4.43
CA GLY A 23 31.82 12.11 -5.22
C GLY A 23 31.37 10.91 -4.36
N GLY A 24 30.20 10.33 -4.66
CA GLY A 24 29.54 9.32 -3.84
C GLY A 24 28.49 9.92 -2.90
N TYR A 25 27.87 9.06 -2.10
CA TYR A 25 26.89 9.42 -1.07
C TYR A 25 27.30 8.88 0.30
N HIS A 26 26.71 9.45 1.34
CA HIS A 26 26.71 8.92 2.70
C HIS A 26 25.30 9.06 3.29
N CYS A 27 24.92 8.12 4.17
CA CYS A 27 23.64 8.13 4.84
C CYS A 27 23.78 8.61 6.28
N ASP A 28 23.11 9.71 6.62
CA ASP A 28 22.94 10.12 8.02
C ASP A 28 21.86 9.21 8.65
N CYS A 29 22.31 8.19 9.39
CA CYS A 29 21.41 7.19 9.96
C CYS A 29 20.66 7.72 11.20
N PRO A 30 19.34 7.46 11.31
CA PRO A 30 18.59 7.77 12.52
C PRO A 30 19.12 6.96 13.71
N VAL A 31 18.88 7.49 14.91
CA VAL A 31 19.23 6.83 16.16
C VAL A 31 18.64 5.42 16.16
N GLY A 32 19.45 4.45 16.56
CA GLY A 32 19.07 3.03 16.56
C GLY A 32 19.49 2.28 15.30
N THR A 33 19.82 2.95 14.19
CA THR A 33 20.31 2.30 12.97
C THR A 33 21.78 2.60 12.65
N ILE A 34 22.46 1.63 12.06
CA ILE A 34 23.84 1.75 11.56
C ILE A 34 23.98 1.03 10.21
N GLY A 35 25.18 1.08 9.63
CA GLY A 35 25.46 0.50 8.32
C GLY A 35 25.79 1.58 7.30
N THR A 36 26.12 1.17 6.08
CA THR A 36 26.43 2.16 5.02
C THR A 36 25.17 2.84 4.52
N ASN A 37 24.05 2.10 4.55
CA ASN A 37 22.73 2.49 4.09
C ASN A 37 21.71 2.46 5.23
N CYS A 38 22.15 2.49 6.50
CA CYS A 38 21.27 2.39 7.68
C CYS A 38 20.45 1.09 7.74
N GLU A 39 20.99 0.01 7.17
CA GLU A 39 20.36 -1.29 7.02
C GLU A 39 20.44 -2.18 8.26
N ILE A 40 21.25 -1.81 9.25
CA ILE A 40 21.50 -2.60 10.46
C ILE A 40 20.77 -1.94 11.63
N ASP A 41 19.90 -2.72 12.28
CA ASP A 41 19.32 -2.33 13.56
C ASP A 41 20.33 -2.57 14.68
N SER A 42 20.63 -1.51 15.44
CA SER A 42 21.67 -1.51 16.47
C SER A 42 21.14 -1.28 17.88
N LEU A 43 19.87 -0.91 18.00
CA LEU A 43 19.16 -0.70 19.25
C LEU A 43 17.84 -1.46 19.16
N ASN A 44 17.43 -2.06 20.28
CA ASN A 44 16.07 -2.53 20.42
C ASN A 44 15.31 -1.50 21.24
N GLU A 45 14.48 -0.68 20.61
CA GLU A 45 13.77 0.42 21.26
C GLU A 45 12.77 -0.09 22.31
N CYS A 46 12.31 -1.34 22.19
CA CYS A 46 11.42 -1.97 23.16
C CYS A 46 12.07 -2.29 24.51
N ASP A 47 13.41 -2.37 24.59
CA ASP A 47 14.10 -2.63 25.86
C ASP A 47 13.87 -1.50 26.88
N SER A 48 13.57 -0.29 26.40
CA SER A 48 13.22 0.85 27.24
C SER A 48 11.79 0.80 27.81
N SER A 49 11.01 -0.24 27.44
CA SER A 49 9.58 -0.37 27.75
C SER A 49 8.77 0.88 27.40
N PRO A 50 8.80 1.35 26.14
CA PRO A 50 8.21 2.63 25.78
C PRO A 50 6.67 2.60 25.71
N CYS A 51 6.07 1.44 25.47
CA CYS A 51 4.61 1.25 25.44
C CYS A 51 4.02 1.30 26.84
N GLN A 52 3.07 2.21 27.04
CA GLN A 52 2.35 2.32 28.29
C GLN A 52 1.30 1.22 28.40
N HIS A 53 1.07 0.81 29.65
CA HIS A 53 0.15 -0.26 30.06
C HIS A 53 0.70 -1.68 29.84
N PRO A 54 0.48 -2.58 30.82
CA PRO A 54 1.01 -3.94 30.77
C PRO A 54 0.39 -4.78 29.65
N GLU A 55 -0.80 -4.41 29.15
CA GLU A 55 -1.46 -5.09 28.05
C GLU A 55 -0.99 -4.63 26.66
N ALA A 56 -0.16 -3.57 26.59
CA ALA A 56 0.38 -3.11 25.32
C ALA A 56 1.57 -3.96 24.88
N ILE A 57 1.61 -4.35 23.61
CA ILE A 57 2.70 -5.16 23.05
C ILE A 57 3.67 -4.22 22.33
N CYS A 58 4.94 -4.22 22.73
CA CYS A 58 5.99 -3.53 22.00
C CYS A 58 6.57 -4.44 20.91
N GLN A 59 6.68 -3.91 19.70
CA GLN A 59 7.40 -4.53 18.61
C GLN A 59 8.54 -3.62 18.17
N ASP A 60 9.74 -4.17 18.20
CA ASP A 60 10.96 -3.51 17.74
C ASP A 60 10.91 -3.26 16.23
N LYS A 61 11.45 -2.12 15.78
CA LYS A 61 11.56 -1.73 14.38
C LYS A 61 12.91 -1.08 14.15
N TYR A 62 13.39 -1.10 12.92
CA TYR A 62 14.64 -0.42 12.57
C TYR A 62 14.63 1.06 12.95
N GLY A 63 15.35 1.42 14.02
CA GLY A 63 15.43 2.78 14.56
C GLY A 63 14.14 3.34 15.14
N ASP A 64 13.15 2.50 15.45
CA ASP A 64 11.86 2.91 16.02
C ASP A 64 11.17 1.73 16.73
N TYR A 65 9.98 1.93 17.28
CA TYR A 65 9.16 0.86 17.83
C TYR A 65 7.69 1.04 17.49
N ALA A 66 6.94 -0.04 17.54
CA ALA A 66 5.50 -0.06 17.40
C ALA A 66 4.86 -0.55 18.70
N CYS A 67 3.99 0.26 19.29
CA CYS A 67 3.15 -0.18 20.40
C CYS A 67 1.81 -0.66 19.87
N TYR A 68 1.36 -1.84 20.27
CA TYR A 68 0.01 -2.32 20.01
C TYR A 68 -0.84 -2.09 21.25
N CYS A 69 -1.71 -1.09 21.16
CA CYS A 69 -2.51 -0.61 22.25
C CYS A 69 -3.71 -1.50 22.54
N PRO A 70 -4.05 -1.70 23.82
CA PRO A 70 -5.27 -2.40 24.20
C PRO A 70 -6.51 -1.55 23.86
N PRO A 71 -7.72 -2.15 23.90
CA PRO A 71 -8.96 -1.41 23.74
C PRO A 71 -9.03 -0.19 24.66
N LYS A 72 -9.61 0.87 24.13
CA LYS A 72 -9.72 2.18 24.74
C LYS A 72 -8.41 2.94 24.95
N ARG A 73 -7.32 2.49 24.33
CA ARG A 73 -6.02 3.17 24.30
C ARG A 73 -5.57 3.49 22.88
N THR A 74 -4.92 4.64 22.71
CA THR A 74 -4.35 5.14 21.47
C THR A 74 -3.10 5.99 21.79
N GLY A 75 -2.42 6.55 20.79
CA GLY A 75 -1.13 7.25 20.96
C GLY A 75 0.06 6.35 20.63
N LYS A 76 1.21 6.94 20.29
CA LYS A 76 2.43 6.20 19.88
C LYS A 76 2.86 5.20 20.95
N ASN A 77 2.60 5.54 22.21
CA ASN A 77 2.95 4.77 23.38
C ASN A 77 1.71 4.30 24.13
N CYS A 78 0.51 4.31 23.53
CA CYS A 78 -0.75 3.93 24.18
C CYS A 78 -1.14 4.80 25.39
N GLU A 79 -0.63 6.02 25.42
CA GLU A 79 -0.79 7.00 26.51
C GLU A 79 -2.15 7.69 26.51
N ILE A 80 -2.85 7.68 25.39
CA ILE A 80 -4.13 8.38 25.20
C ILE A 80 -5.28 7.43 25.51
N TYR A 81 -6.25 7.88 26.29
CA TYR A 81 -7.50 7.16 26.55
C TYR A 81 -8.58 7.62 25.57
N ASP A 82 -9.12 6.69 24.77
CA ASP A 82 -10.24 6.93 23.86
C ASP A 82 -11.32 5.87 24.11
N PRO A 83 -12.48 6.20 24.70
CA PRO A 83 -13.51 5.22 25.03
C PRO A 83 -14.07 4.45 23.82
N ASN A 84 -13.88 4.94 22.60
CA ASN A 84 -14.36 4.32 21.36
C ASN A 84 -13.27 3.52 20.63
N SER A 85 -12.01 3.59 21.06
CA SER A 85 -10.92 2.86 20.42
C SER A 85 -11.06 1.35 20.66
N HIS A 86 -10.95 0.57 19.59
CA HIS A 86 -10.85 -0.90 19.66
C HIS A 86 -9.42 -1.38 19.98
N GLY A 87 -8.46 -0.47 20.18
CA GLY A 87 -7.04 -0.77 20.28
C GLY A 87 -6.38 -0.87 18.91
N GLY A 88 -5.16 -1.40 18.85
CA GLY A 88 -4.39 -1.57 17.62
C GLY A 88 -3.08 -0.80 17.61
N LEU A 89 -2.49 -0.56 16.44
CA LEU A 89 -1.19 0.11 16.34
C LEU A 89 -1.26 1.55 16.87
N GLY A 90 -0.47 1.83 17.89
CA GLY A 90 -0.25 3.13 18.48
C GLY A 90 0.42 4.06 17.49
N ARG A 91 -0.32 5.08 17.06
CA ARG A 91 0.17 6.16 16.20
C ARG A 91 0.32 7.41 17.05
N SER A 92 1.37 8.18 16.79
CA SER A 92 1.50 9.53 17.36
C SER A 92 0.19 10.28 17.15
N ALA A 93 -0.26 11.04 18.15
CA ALA A 93 -1.31 12.03 17.97
C ALA A 93 -0.77 13.18 17.12
N GLU A 94 -0.37 12.89 15.89
CA GLU A 94 -0.43 13.86 14.84
C GLU A 94 -1.90 14.23 14.75
N THR A 95 -2.16 15.53 14.89
CA THR A 95 -3.46 16.15 14.61
C THR A 95 -4.14 15.36 13.51
N PRO A 96 -5.45 15.05 13.59
CA PRO A 96 -6.15 14.45 12.46
C PRO A 96 -5.83 15.35 11.27
N VAL A 97 -4.94 14.88 10.39
CA VAL A 97 -4.73 15.54 9.12
C VAL A 97 -6.07 15.29 8.48
N ASP A 98 -6.84 16.37 8.36
CA ASP A 98 -8.09 16.35 7.66
C ASP A 98 -7.76 16.01 6.20
N THR A 99 -7.65 14.72 5.93
CA THR A 99 -7.29 14.20 4.62
C THR A 99 -8.41 14.48 3.62
N THR A 100 -9.61 14.88 4.07
CA THR A 100 -10.67 15.33 3.15
C THR A 100 -10.20 16.49 2.27
N GLY A 101 -9.38 17.40 2.80
CA GLY A 101 -8.76 18.48 2.03
C GLY A 101 -7.58 18.05 1.17
N ILE A 102 -6.83 17.01 1.57
CA ILE A 102 -5.66 16.51 0.82
C ILE A 102 -6.11 15.71 -0.41
N TYR A 103 -7.13 14.86 -0.28
CA TYR A 103 -7.64 14.07 -1.42
C TYR A 103 -8.42 14.92 -2.43
N ASP A 104 -9.19 15.91 -1.97
CA ASP A 104 -9.79 16.89 -2.88
C ASP A 104 -8.70 17.69 -3.63
N SER A 105 -7.57 17.98 -2.96
CA SER A 105 -6.43 18.62 -3.59
C SER A 105 -5.72 17.70 -4.60
N ASP A 106 -5.56 16.40 -4.30
CA ASP A 106 -4.92 15.44 -5.21
C ASP A 106 -5.79 15.17 -6.44
N LEU A 107 -7.09 14.93 -6.27
CA LEU A 107 -8.01 14.77 -7.40
C LEU A 107 -8.07 16.04 -8.27
N ALA A 108 -8.03 17.23 -7.66
CA ALA A 108 -7.95 18.49 -8.40
C ALA A 108 -6.61 18.65 -9.16
N ILE A 109 -5.49 18.20 -8.57
CA ILE A 109 -4.18 18.19 -9.21
C ILE A 109 -4.15 17.20 -10.38
N GLN A 110 -4.69 16.00 -10.18
CA GLN A 110 -4.79 14.98 -11.23
C GLN A 110 -5.69 15.45 -12.38
N ARG A 111 -6.82 16.11 -12.09
CA ARG A 111 -7.66 16.73 -13.13
C ARG A 111 -6.93 17.82 -13.91
N LYS A 112 -6.10 18.64 -13.25
CA LYS A 112 -5.24 19.61 -13.96
C LYS A 112 -4.22 18.91 -14.86
N ARG A 113 -3.68 17.77 -14.43
CA ARG A 113 -2.76 16.95 -15.23
C ARG A 113 -3.46 16.37 -16.46
N CYS A 114 -4.70 15.90 -16.34
CA CYS A 114 -5.52 15.47 -17.49
C CYS A 114 -5.67 16.58 -18.54
N VAL A 115 -5.90 17.83 -18.09
CA VAL A 115 -5.98 19.00 -18.98
C VAL A 115 -4.63 19.32 -19.61
N ALA A 116 -3.54 19.28 -18.83
CA ALA A 116 -2.19 19.53 -19.32
C ALA A 116 -1.73 18.49 -20.37
N ASN A 117 -2.10 17.22 -20.18
CA ASN A 117 -1.79 16.11 -21.09
C ASN A 117 -2.78 16.01 -22.27
N ASN A 118 -3.75 16.92 -22.34
CA ASN A 118 -4.79 16.98 -23.37
C ASN A 118 -5.60 15.66 -23.50
N CYS A 119 -5.85 14.99 -22.37
CA CYS A 119 -6.55 13.69 -22.32
C CYS A 119 -7.97 13.76 -22.90
N ALA A 120 -8.61 14.94 -22.89
CA ALA A 120 -9.92 15.15 -23.49
C ALA A 120 -9.96 14.89 -25.02
N SER A 121 -8.80 15.01 -25.70
CA SER A 121 -8.69 14.74 -27.15
C SER A 121 -8.26 13.33 -27.49
N LYS A 122 -7.79 12.57 -26.48
CA LYS A 122 -7.26 11.22 -26.58
C LYS A 122 -8.30 10.17 -26.17
N ARG A 123 -9.15 10.51 -25.20
CA ARG A 123 -10.22 9.63 -24.71
C ARG A 123 -11.14 9.10 -25.82
N GLY A 124 -11.45 7.82 -25.77
CA GLY A 124 -12.37 7.11 -26.68
C GLY A 124 -11.81 6.85 -28.09
N ASP A 125 -10.49 6.92 -28.27
CA ASP A 125 -9.81 6.66 -29.55
C ASP A 125 -9.39 5.18 -29.71
N HIS A 126 -9.73 4.32 -28.72
CA HIS A 126 -9.40 2.89 -28.64
C HIS A 126 -7.90 2.59 -28.51
N LYS A 127 -7.12 3.58 -28.06
CA LYS A 127 -5.71 3.43 -27.72
C LYS A 127 -5.54 3.85 -26.26
N CYS A 128 -4.99 2.97 -25.44
CA CYS A 128 -4.70 3.33 -24.06
C CYS A 128 -3.48 4.27 -24.00
N ASP A 129 -3.71 5.55 -23.68
CA ASP A 129 -2.67 6.50 -23.32
C ASP A 129 -2.40 6.45 -21.80
N GLU A 130 -1.27 5.87 -21.42
CA GLU A 130 -0.88 5.64 -20.02
C GLU A 130 -0.89 6.93 -19.17
N GLU A 131 -0.54 8.07 -19.75
CA GLU A 131 -0.60 9.36 -19.04
C GLU A 131 -2.02 9.85 -18.73
N CYS A 132 -3.03 9.23 -19.35
CA CYS A 132 -4.46 9.46 -19.17
C CYS A 132 -5.15 8.28 -18.46
N ASN A 133 -4.40 7.21 -18.15
CA ASN A 133 -4.87 6.02 -17.43
C ASN A 133 -4.98 6.29 -15.91
N THR A 134 -5.78 7.28 -15.54
CA THR A 134 -6.08 7.59 -14.14
C THR A 134 -7.59 7.75 -13.97
N TYR A 135 -8.08 7.50 -12.76
CA TYR A 135 -9.49 7.73 -12.42
C TYR A 135 -9.93 9.17 -12.73
N ALA A 136 -9.06 10.15 -12.49
CA ALA A 136 -9.34 11.56 -12.75
C ALA A 136 -9.59 11.89 -14.24
N CYS A 137 -9.05 11.07 -15.15
CA CYS A 137 -9.23 11.20 -16.60
C CYS A 137 -10.19 10.12 -17.17
N ASP A 138 -11.00 9.48 -16.33
CA ASP A 138 -11.90 8.38 -16.71
C ASP A 138 -11.18 7.20 -17.38
N PHE A 139 -9.96 6.87 -16.97
CA PHE A 139 -9.14 5.80 -17.57
C PHE A 139 -9.01 5.94 -19.08
N ASP A 140 -8.68 7.15 -19.52
CA ASP A 140 -8.62 7.55 -20.93
C ASP A 140 -9.95 7.33 -21.69
N GLY A 141 -11.07 7.72 -21.07
CA GLY A 141 -12.39 7.45 -21.63
C GLY A 141 -12.76 5.97 -21.69
N ASN A 142 -12.17 5.17 -20.80
CA ASN A 142 -12.23 3.72 -20.72
C ASN A 142 -11.39 2.97 -21.77
N ASP A 143 -10.57 3.64 -22.58
CA ASP A 143 -9.70 2.93 -23.54
C ASP A 143 -8.67 2.02 -22.82
N CYS A 144 -8.24 2.41 -21.63
CA CYS A 144 -7.37 1.61 -20.77
C CYS A 144 -8.10 0.58 -19.90
N SER A 145 -9.44 0.59 -19.89
CA SER A 145 -10.28 -0.31 -19.10
C SER A 145 -11.22 -1.16 -19.97
N LEU A 146 -10.80 -1.45 -21.20
CA LEU A 146 -11.55 -2.26 -22.19
C LEU A 146 -12.94 -1.70 -22.53
N GLY A 147 -13.11 -0.37 -22.44
CA GLY A 147 -14.36 0.32 -22.73
C GLY A 147 -15.41 0.23 -21.62
N ILE A 148 -15.05 -0.28 -20.44
CA ILE A 148 -15.97 -0.55 -19.34
C ILE A 148 -15.44 0.15 -18.08
N ASN A 149 -16.31 0.78 -17.29
CA ASN A 149 -16.00 1.09 -15.90
C ASN A 149 -16.35 -0.13 -15.04
N PRO A 150 -15.35 -0.87 -14.51
CA PRO A 150 -15.60 -2.11 -13.76
C PRO A 150 -16.45 -1.92 -12.50
N TRP A 151 -16.50 -0.69 -11.96
CA TRP A 151 -17.27 -0.31 -10.78
C TRP A 151 -18.56 0.45 -11.11
N ALA A 152 -18.98 0.52 -12.38
CA ALA A 152 -20.19 1.25 -12.78
C ALA A 152 -21.46 0.82 -12.03
N ASN A 153 -21.52 -0.44 -11.61
CA ASN A 153 -22.65 -1.01 -10.87
C ASN A 153 -22.40 -1.11 -9.35
N CYS A 154 -21.23 -0.70 -8.85
CA CYS A 154 -20.89 -0.78 -7.44
C CYS A 154 -21.61 0.32 -6.65
N THR A 155 -22.45 -0.07 -5.68
CA THR A 155 -23.22 0.85 -4.84
C THR A 155 -22.75 0.87 -3.38
N ALA A 156 -21.51 0.45 -3.13
CA ALA A 156 -20.95 0.45 -1.78
C ALA A 156 -20.88 1.88 -1.20
N PRO A 157 -20.98 2.04 0.13
CA PRO A 157 -20.85 3.33 0.81
C PRO A 157 -19.43 3.91 0.73
N ILE A 158 -18.43 3.07 0.44
CA ILE A 158 -17.03 3.45 0.23
C ILE A 158 -16.66 3.27 -1.24
N LYS A 159 -15.58 3.94 -1.66
CA LYS A 159 -15.07 3.87 -3.02
C LYS A 159 -14.25 2.59 -3.23
N CYS A 160 -14.91 1.53 -3.71
CA CYS A 160 -14.27 0.21 -3.82
C CYS A 160 -13.08 0.11 -4.77
N TRP A 161 -12.89 1.04 -5.70
CA TRP A 161 -11.68 1.06 -6.52
C TRP A 161 -10.43 1.54 -5.76
N GLU A 162 -10.59 2.19 -4.59
CA GLU A 162 -9.47 2.68 -3.77
C GLU A 162 -8.93 1.59 -2.82
N VAL A 163 -9.74 0.57 -2.52
CA VAL A 163 -9.42 -0.54 -1.62
C VAL A 163 -9.36 -1.89 -2.34
N PHE A 164 -9.55 -1.91 -3.66
CA PHE A 164 -9.53 -3.14 -4.44
C PHE A 164 -8.14 -3.79 -4.43
N MET A 165 -8.05 -5.03 -3.94
CA MET A 165 -6.82 -5.82 -3.91
C MET A 165 -5.71 -5.17 -3.07
N ASP A 166 -6.08 -4.48 -1.99
CA ASP A 166 -5.15 -3.80 -1.09
C ASP A 166 -4.64 -4.72 0.06
N GLY A 167 -5.16 -5.96 0.13
CA GLY A 167 -4.83 -6.96 1.15
C GLY A 167 -5.64 -6.85 2.44
N ASN A 168 -6.50 -5.84 2.59
CA ASN A 168 -7.42 -5.66 3.70
C ASN A 168 -8.83 -6.02 3.27
N CYS A 169 -9.51 -6.86 4.05
CA CYS A 169 -10.92 -7.15 3.75
C CYS A 169 -11.82 -5.95 4.08
N ASN A 170 -12.47 -5.40 3.05
CA ASN A 170 -13.53 -4.38 3.10
C ASN A 170 -14.89 -5.03 2.78
N PRO A 171 -15.69 -5.40 3.81
CA PRO A 171 -16.97 -6.11 3.61
C PRO A 171 -17.98 -5.35 2.74
N ASP A 172 -17.94 -4.01 2.76
CA ASP A 172 -18.79 -3.15 1.93
C ASP A 172 -18.51 -3.32 0.41
N CYS A 173 -17.27 -3.67 0.07
CA CYS A 173 -16.80 -3.92 -1.30
C CYS A 173 -16.81 -5.40 -1.70
N ASN A 174 -16.98 -6.30 -0.72
CA ASN A 174 -17.02 -7.74 -0.95
C ASN A 174 -18.37 -8.22 -1.50
N ASN A 175 -18.71 -7.77 -2.70
CA ASN A 175 -19.89 -8.19 -3.42
C ASN A 175 -19.62 -8.18 -4.93
N ARG A 176 -20.47 -8.88 -5.70
CA ARG A 176 -20.31 -9.03 -7.15
C ARG A 176 -20.25 -7.69 -7.90
N GLN A 177 -20.98 -6.67 -7.45
CA GLN A 177 -21.04 -5.37 -8.14
C GLN A 177 -19.76 -4.55 -7.96
N CYS A 178 -19.03 -4.82 -6.87
CA CYS A 178 -17.78 -4.17 -6.49
C CYS A 178 -16.58 -5.11 -6.63
N LEU A 179 -16.72 -6.17 -7.45
CA LEU A 179 -15.66 -7.11 -7.81
C LEU A 179 -15.05 -7.88 -6.62
N PHE A 180 -15.88 -8.18 -5.61
CA PHE A 180 -15.50 -8.96 -4.43
C PHE A 180 -14.27 -8.40 -3.70
N ASP A 181 -14.12 -7.07 -3.72
CA ASP A 181 -13.01 -6.41 -3.04
C ASP A 181 -11.64 -6.94 -3.46
N GLY A 182 -11.47 -7.26 -4.75
CA GLY A 182 -10.21 -7.82 -5.24
C GLY A 182 -9.85 -9.19 -4.65
N LEU A 183 -10.81 -9.87 -4.01
CA LEU A 183 -10.66 -11.10 -3.23
C LEU A 183 -9.90 -10.93 -1.90
N ASP A 184 -9.74 -9.70 -1.39
CA ASP A 184 -9.08 -9.44 -0.11
C ASP A 184 -9.83 -10.06 1.09
N CYS A 185 -11.14 -10.26 0.94
CA CYS A 185 -11.99 -10.92 1.93
C CYS A 185 -12.02 -12.45 1.81
N GLU A 186 -11.55 -13.01 0.70
CA GLU A 186 -11.29 -14.44 0.65
C GLU A 186 -10.03 -14.72 1.45
N LYS A 187 -10.01 -15.82 2.21
CA LYS A 187 -8.76 -16.27 2.84
C LYS A 187 -7.75 -16.40 1.72
N SER A 188 -6.67 -15.62 1.76
CA SER A 188 -5.64 -15.65 0.71
C SER A 188 -5.20 -17.08 0.48
N LEU A 189 -5.76 -17.69 -0.57
CA LEU A 189 -5.22 -18.92 -1.09
C LEU A 189 -3.82 -18.53 -1.53
N GLN A 190 -2.83 -19.20 -0.96
CA GLN A 190 -1.46 -18.97 -1.41
C GLN A 190 -1.43 -19.18 -2.92
N PRO A 191 -0.64 -18.42 -3.69
CA PRO A 191 -0.53 -18.64 -5.13
C PRO A 191 -0.21 -20.11 -5.40
N CYS A 192 -0.70 -20.65 -6.53
CA CYS A 192 -0.36 -22.01 -6.95
C CYS A 192 1.14 -22.23 -6.79
N ASN A 193 1.50 -23.40 -6.24
CA ASN A 193 2.90 -23.71 -5.95
C ASN A 193 3.77 -23.43 -7.19
N PRO A 194 4.79 -22.56 -7.10
CA PRO A 194 5.58 -22.14 -8.26
C PRO A 194 6.25 -23.30 -9.04
N VAL A 195 6.49 -24.43 -8.37
CA VAL A 195 7.03 -25.65 -8.98
C VAL A 195 5.99 -26.33 -9.87
N TYR A 196 4.71 -26.26 -9.49
CA TYR A 196 3.61 -26.91 -10.18
C TYR A 196 2.78 -25.98 -11.08
N ASP A 197 2.88 -24.66 -10.90
CA ASP A 197 2.13 -23.64 -11.66
C ASP A 197 2.27 -23.83 -13.18
N GLY A 198 3.51 -23.99 -13.67
CA GLY A 198 3.75 -24.25 -15.10
C GLY A 198 3.23 -25.60 -15.61
N TYR A 199 3.07 -26.60 -14.73
CA TYR A 199 2.41 -27.87 -15.07
C TYR A 199 0.90 -27.67 -15.14
N CYS A 200 0.31 -27.04 -14.10
CA CYS A 200 -1.13 -26.83 -14.01
C CYS A 200 -1.66 -25.98 -15.15
N GLN A 201 -0.96 -24.90 -15.53
CA GLN A 201 -1.35 -24.07 -16.68
C GLN A 201 -1.43 -24.85 -18.01
N LYS A 202 -0.51 -25.80 -18.24
CA LYS A 202 -0.49 -26.61 -19.47
C LYS A 202 -1.54 -27.73 -19.46
N HIS A 203 -1.99 -28.13 -18.29
CA HIS A 203 -2.94 -29.21 -18.09
C HIS A 203 -4.35 -28.71 -17.71
N TYR A 204 -4.54 -27.40 -17.60
CA TYR A 204 -5.83 -26.79 -17.29
C TYR A 204 -6.87 -27.07 -18.38
N ALA A 205 -8.04 -27.56 -17.97
CA ALA A 205 -9.20 -27.83 -18.83
C ALA A 205 -8.91 -28.68 -20.09
N ASN A 206 -7.88 -29.54 -20.05
CA ASN A 206 -7.49 -30.40 -21.18
C ASN A 206 -8.32 -31.69 -21.30
N GLY A 207 -9.30 -31.90 -20.41
CA GLY A 207 -10.14 -33.11 -20.37
C GLY A 207 -9.55 -34.28 -19.59
N HIS A 208 -8.39 -34.11 -18.96
CA HIS A 208 -7.76 -35.08 -18.05
C HIS A 208 -7.77 -34.56 -16.61
N CYS A 209 -7.81 -35.49 -15.65
CA CYS A 209 -7.83 -35.14 -14.22
C CYS A 209 -6.40 -35.14 -13.67
N ASP A 210 -5.95 -33.97 -13.25
CA ASP A 210 -4.64 -33.75 -12.64
C ASP A 210 -4.79 -33.40 -11.15
N TYR A 211 -4.66 -34.40 -10.28
CA TYR A 211 -4.90 -34.25 -8.83
C TYR A 211 -4.00 -33.20 -8.16
N GLY A 212 -2.78 -33.00 -8.66
CA GLY A 212 -1.85 -31.98 -8.15
C GLY A 212 -2.30 -30.54 -8.41
N CYS A 213 -3.21 -30.34 -9.37
CA CYS A 213 -3.80 -29.06 -9.73
C CYS A 213 -5.26 -28.93 -9.25
N ASN A 214 -5.82 -29.96 -8.61
CA ASN A 214 -7.19 -29.97 -8.13
C ASN A 214 -7.28 -29.43 -6.69
N ASN A 215 -6.86 -28.20 -6.52
CA ASN A 215 -6.98 -27.43 -5.28
C ASN A 215 -7.51 -26.03 -5.62
N ALA A 216 -7.82 -25.22 -4.61
CA ALA A 216 -8.47 -23.94 -4.87
C ALA A 216 -7.50 -22.90 -5.45
N GLU A 217 -6.19 -23.12 -5.31
CA GLU A 217 -5.13 -22.22 -5.74
C GLU A 217 -4.54 -22.44 -7.15
N CYS A 218 -4.80 -23.56 -7.87
CA CYS A 218 -4.06 -23.99 -9.10
C CYS A 218 -4.83 -24.20 -10.44
#